data_AF-O02267-F1
#
_entry.id   AF-O02267-F1
#
_cell.length_a   1.000
_cell.length_b   1.000
_cell.length_c   1.000
_cell.angle_alpha   90.00
_cell.angle_beta   90.00
_cell.angle_gamma   90.00
#
_symmetry.space_group_name_H-M   'P 1'
#
loop_
_entity.id
_entity.type
_entity.pdbx_description
1 polymer ?
#
loop_
_entity_poly.entity_id
_entity_poly.type
_entity_poly.pdbx_seq_one_letter_code
_entity_poly.pdbx_strand_id
1 'polypeptide(L)'
;MSGRKIAAATVQNRTQTPFWNWLKQKLLASDRLPITPPPGIAGPDGKAVYQNPLRFPNTQSARPCSAELPALPGGVHHKLADNYYLTRDGRRNVDAPKVLYSSGEFVGGEKAQPAQVNQGVATNFGLTAPTPGFGAEWSRSKQNELASQQKNTEFEYLQRFDKFTKSA
;
A
#
# COMPACT_ATOMS: atom_id res chain seq x y z
N MET A 1 -17.37 -4.50 -22.13
CA MET A 1 -16.58 -4.66 -20.89
C MET A 1 -15.45 -5.62 -21.16
N SER A 2 -14.24 -5.27 -20.68
CA SER A 2 -13.20 -6.22 -20.28
C SER A 2 -12.28 -6.78 -21.38
N GLY A 3 -10.98 -6.62 -21.14
CA GLY A 3 -9.90 -6.98 -22.05
C GLY A 3 -9.96 -8.44 -22.49
N ARG A 4 -10.03 -8.64 -23.81
CA ARG A 4 -9.97 -9.93 -24.46
C ARG A 4 -8.77 -10.71 -23.94
N LYS A 5 -8.99 -11.95 -23.52
CA LYS A 5 -7.92 -12.87 -23.12
C LYS A 5 -7.30 -13.53 -24.36
N ILE A 6 -6.09 -14.08 -24.23
CA ILE A 6 -5.46 -14.83 -25.34
C ILE A 6 -6.31 -16.05 -25.73
N ALA A 7 -6.89 -16.72 -24.74
CA ALA A 7 -7.75 -17.89 -24.93
C ALA A 7 -9.05 -17.78 -24.11
N ALA A 8 -10.09 -18.51 -24.55
CA ALA A 8 -11.32 -18.66 -23.79
C ALA A 8 -11.06 -19.30 -22.42
N ALA A 9 -11.90 -18.99 -21.43
CA ALA A 9 -11.79 -19.56 -20.08
C ALA A 9 -11.93 -21.10 -20.06
N THR A 10 -12.55 -21.68 -21.09
CA THR A 10 -12.73 -23.12 -21.28
C THR A 10 -11.44 -23.85 -21.70
N VAL A 11 -10.41 -23.15 -22.15
CA VAL A 11 -9.14 -23.78 -22.53
C VAL A 11 -8.45 -24.32 -21.28
N GLN A 12 -8.30 -25.64 -21.23
CA GLN A 12 -7.61 -26.32 -20.14
C GLN A 12 -6.11 -26.04 -20.20
N ASN A 13 -5.56 -25.63 -19.06
CA ASN A 13 -4.13 -25.38 -18.94
C ASN A 13 -3.37 -26.71 -18.89
N ARG A 14 -2.22 -26.78 -19.56
CA ARG A 14 -1.32 -27.94 -19.43
C ARG A 14 -0.95 -28.06 -17.95
N THR A 15 -1.38 -29.14 -17.34
CA THR A 15 -1.07 -29.51 -15.96
C THR A 15 -0.35 -30.85 -15.95
N GLN A 16 0.45 -31.12 -14.92
CA GLN A 16 1.05 -32.44 -14.74
C GLN A 16 -0.04 -33.48 -14.45
N THR A 17 0.29 -34.78 -14.54
CA THR A 17 -0.67 -35.82 -14.16
C THR A 17 -1.07 -35.65 -12.67
N PRO A 18 -2.26 -36.10 -12.26
CA PRO A 18 -2.73 -35.95 -10.88
C PRO A 18 -1.73 -36.43 -9.83
N PHE A 19 -0.99 -37.51 -10.11
CA PHE A 19 0.08 -38.03 -9.25
C PHE A 19 1.21 -37.03 -9.01
N TRP A 20 1.77 -36.44 -10.07
CA TRP A 20 2.83 -35.45 -9.95
C TRP A 20 2.36 -34.15 -9.29
N ASN A 21 1.11 -33.74 -9.55
CA ASN A 21 0.51 -32.61 -8.84
C ASN A 21 0.36 -32.89 -7.35
N TRP A 22 -0.10 -34.08 -6.96
CA TRP A 22 -0.18 -34.50 -5.56
C TRP A 22 1.21 -34.52 -4.91
N LEU A 23 2.20 -35.14 -5.55
CA LEU A 23 3.58 -35.19 -5.04
C LEU A 23 4.17 -33.79 -4.87
N LYS A 24 3.98 -32.91 -5.87
CA LYS A 24 4.40 -31.51 -5.81
C LYS A 24 3.73 -30.76 -4.65
N GLN A 25 2.43 -30.96 -4.46
CA GLN A 25 1.68 -30.32 -3.36
C GLN A 25 2.12 -30.82 -1.98
N LYS A 26 2.52 -32.10 -1.87
CA LYS A 26 3.12 -32.66 -0.66
C LYS A 26 4.51 -32.11 -0.40
N LEU A 27 5.39 -32.09 -1.41
CA LEU A 27 6.77 -31.60 -1.29
C LEU A 27 6.85 -30.09 -1.02
N LEU A 28 5.99 -29.30 -1.67
CA LEU A 28 5.88 -27.85 -1.43
C LEU A 28 5.04 -27.51 -0.20
N ALA A 29 4.57 -28.54 0.50
CA ALA A 29 3.84 -28.39 1.75
C ALA A 29 2.60 -27.49 1.62
N SER A 30 1.97 -27.45 0.44
CA SER A 30 0.69 -26.78 0.23
C SER A 30 -0.47 -27.64 0.75
N ASP A 31 -0.37 -28.97 0.56
CA ASP A 31 -1.35 -29.94 1.08
C ASP A 31 -0.88 -30.50 2.43
N ARG A 32 -1.02 -29.69 3.47
CA ARG A 32 -0.74 -30.10 4.86
C ARG A 32 -2.00 -30.54 5.58
N LEU A 33 -1.78 -31.37 6.60
CA LEU A 33 -2.80 -31.75 7.58
C LEU A 33 -3.43 -30.49 8.21
N PRO A 34 -4.71 -30.53 8.60
CA PRO A 34 -5.45 -29.38 9.14
C PRO A 34 -4.85 -28.76 10.42
N ILE A 35 -3.84 -29.40 11.02
CA ILE A 35 -3.16 -28.92 12.22
C ILE A 35 -2.17 -27.77 11.96
N THR A 36 -1.57 -27.69 10.76
CA THR A 36 -0.62 -26.63 10.44
C THR A 36 -1.29 -25.52 9.63
N PRO A 37 -1.09 -24.24 9.95
CA PRO A 37 -1.67 -23.15 9.16
C PRO A 37 -1.20 -23.26 7.70
N PRO A 38 -2.12 -23.08 6.73
CA PRO A 38 -1.80 -23.24 5.31
C PRO A 38 -0.74 -22.21 4.90
N PRO A 39 0.44 -22.62 4.38
CA PRO A 39 1.35 -21.69 3.74
C PRO A 39 0.74 -21.27 2.40
N GLY A 40 0.18 -20.07 2.37
CA GLY A 40 -0.45 -19.49 1.18
C GLY A 40 -1.74 -18.77 1.51
N ILE A 41 -2.37 -18.22 0.47
CA ILE A 41 -3.69 -17.60 0.59
C ILE A 41 -4.70 -18.74 0.81
N ALA A 42 -5.40 -18.73 1.94
CA ALA A 42 -6.42 -19.73 2.25
C ALA A 42 -7.52 -19.66 1.16
N GLY A 43 -7.77 -20.78 0.50
CA GLY A 43 -8.96 -20.91 -0.34
C GLY A 43 -10.24 -20.88 0.49
N PRO A 44 -11.43 -20.81 -0.15
CA PRO A 44 -12.72 -20.87 0.55
C PRO A 44 -12.86 -22.05 1.51
N ASP A 45 -12.20 -23.17 1.19
CA ASP A 45 -12.23 -24.41 1.99
C ASP A 45 -11.16 -24.45 3.12
N GLY A 46 -10.46 -23.34 3.37
CA GLY A 46 -9.38 -23.25 4.37
C GLY A 46 -8.08 -23.97 4.01
N LYS A 47 -8.03 -24.70 2.89
CA LYS A 47 -6.81 -25.33 2.37
C LYS A 47 -5.94 -24.34 1.60
N ALA A 48 -4.61 -24.49 1.70
CA ALA A 48 -3.68 -23.76 0.84
C ALA A 48 -3.76 -24.33 -0.58
N VAL A 49 -4.12 -23.50 -1.55
CA VAL A 49 -4.08 -23.86 -2.97
C VAL A 49 -2.72 -23.46 -3.53
N TYR A 50 -1.99 -24.42 -4.11
CA TYR A 50 -0.74 -24.11 -4.80
C TYR A 50 -1.03 -23.21 -6.01
N GLN A 51 -0.51 -21.98 -5.99
CA GLN A 51 -0.59 -21.06 -7.12
C GLN A 51 0.57 -21.31 -8.07
N ASN A 52 0.26 -21.70 -9.31
CA ASN A 52 1.28 -21.92 -10.32
C ASN A 52 1.84 -20.57 -10.79
N PRO A 53 3.17 -20.33 -10.71
CA PRO A 53 3.77 -19.09 -11.17
C PRO A 53 3.74 -18.94 -12.71
N LEU A 54 3.49 -20.03 -13.44
CA LEU A 54 3.37 -19.99 -14.89
C LEU A 54 2.10 -19.27 -15.32
N ARG A 55 2.25 -18.39 -16.30
CA ARG A 55 1.12 -17.68 -16.91
C ARG A 55 0.56 -18.52 -18.06
N PHE A 56 -0.76 -18.70 -18.08
CA PHE A 56 -1.44 -19.49 -19.11
C PHE A 56 -2.24 -18.58 -20.06
N PRO A 57 -2.57 -19.03 -21.29
CA PRO A 57 -3.31 -18.22 -22.25
C PRO A 57 -4.69 -17.76 -21.75
N ASN A 58 -5.36 -18.54 -20.92
CA ASN A 58 -6.67 -18.21 -20.33
C ASN A 58 -6.59 -17.31 -19.08
N THR A 59 -5.39 -17.05 -18.56
CA THR A 59 -5.16 -16.13 -17.42
C THR A 59 -4.58 -14.80 -17.84
N GLN A 60 -4.02 -14.70 -19.04
CA GLN A 60 -3.40 -13.49 -19.57
C GLN A 60 -4.34 -12.68 -20.46
N SER A 61 -4.18 -11.36 -20.43
CA SER A 61 -4.75 -10.47 -21.45
C SER A 61 -4.12 -10.77 -22.82
N ALA A 62 -4.87 -10.49 -23.88
CA ALA A 62 -4.37 -10.63 -25.25
C ALA A 62 -3.11 -9.79 -25.49
N ARG A 63 -2.26 -10.23 -26.42
CA ARG A 63 -1.01 -9.54 -26.76
C ARG A 63 -1.31 -8.13 -27.31
N PRO A 64 -0.35 -7.18 -27.18
CA PRO A 64 -0.46 -5.86 -27.82
C PRO A 64 -0.78 -6.03 -29.32
N CYS A 65 -1.68 -5.20 -29.85
CA CYS A 65 -2.42 -5.30 -31.13
C CYS A 65 -3.74 -6.10 -31.13
N SER A 66 -4.08 -6.90 -30.11
CA SER A 66 -5.38 -7.59 -30.03
C SER A 66 -6.37 -6.97 -29.05
N ALA A 67 -5.92 -6.00 -28.25
CA ALA A 67 -6.79 -5.22 -27.37
C ALA A 67 -7.46 -4.09 -28.17
N GLU A 68 -8.73 -3.83 -27.87
CA GLU A 68 -9.42 -2.64 -28.39
C GLU A 68 -8.66 -1.38 -27.96
N LEU A 69 -8.51 -0.42 -28.89
CA LEU A 69 -7.84 0.84 -28.58
C LEU A 69 -8.58 1.54 -27.44
N PRO A 70 -7.89 1.93 -26.36
CA PRO A 70 -8.56 2.55 -25.23
C PRO A 70 -9.07 3.94 -25.62
N ALA A 71 -10.36 4.20 -25.37
CA ALA A 71 -10.91 5.55 -25.37
C ALA A 71 -10.60 6.21 -24.02
N LEU A 72 -9.40 6.78 -23.89
CA LEU A 72 -8.98 7.45 -22.65
C LEU A 72 -9.78 8.75 -22.44
N PRO A 73 -10.24 9.03 -21.20
CA PRO A 73 -10.88 10.31 -20.90
C PRO A 73 -9.87 11.45 -21.09
N GLY A 74 -10.37 12.61 -21.52
CA GLY A 74 -9.57 13.83 -21.57
C GLY A 74 -9.10 14.26 -20.18
N GLY A 75 -8.07 15.12 -20.13
CA GLY A 75 -7.64 15.73 -18.88
C GLY A 75 -8.65 16.76 -18.36
N VAL A 76 -8.52 17.14 -17.09
CA VAL A 76 -9.42 18.10 -16.42
C VAL A 76 -9.48 19.50 -17.07
N HIS A 77 -8.48 19.83 -17.89
CA HIS A 77 -8.39 21.09 -18.64
C HIS A 77 -8.73 20.93 -20.13
N HIS A 78 -9.38 19.84 -20.56
CA HIS A 78 -9.97 19.74 -21.90
C HIS A 78 -11.35 20.44 -21.92
N LYS A 79 -11.35 21.75 -21.68
CA LYS A 79 -12.55 22.60 -21.62
C LYS A 79 -12.56 23.61 -22.77
N LEU A 80 -13.74 23.87 -23.33
CA LEU A 80 -13.94 24.81 -24.44
C LEU A 80 -14.04 26.29 -23.98
N ALA A 81 -14.44 26.53 -22.73
CA ALA A 81 -14.57 27.86 -22.12
C ALA A 81 -13.95 27.89 -20.72
N ASP A 82 -13.70 29.09 -20.19
CA ASP A 82 -13.17 29.35 -18.84
C ASP A 82 -11.89 28.58 -18.49
N ASN A 83 -10.98 28.47 -19.46
CA ASN A 83 -9.79 27.64 -19.36
C ASN A 83 -8.50 28.39 -19.74
N TYR A 84 -8.39 29.66 -19.32
CA TYR A 84 -7.19 30.45 -19.53
C TYR A 84 -5.95 29.79 -18.91
N TYR A 85 -4.82 29.83 -19.61
CA TYR A 85 -3.58 29.22 -19.11
C TYR A 85 -3.07 29.94 -17.85
N LEU A 86 -3.26 31.25 -17.78
CA LEU A 86 -2.82 32.10 -16.69
C LEU A 86 -3.31 31.62 -15.31
N THR A 87 -4.54 31.11 -15.20
CA THR A 87 -5.12 30.69 -13.91
C THR A 87 -4.62 29.32 -13.42
N ARG A 88 -3.92 28.56 -14.26
CA ARG A 88 -3.41 27.21 -13.95
C ARG A 88 -1.91 27.04 -14.15
N ASP A 89 -1.20 28.09 -14.57
CA ASP A 89 0.25 28.04 -14.73
C ASP A 89 0.95 28.07 -13.36
N GLY A 90 0.96 26.92 -12.68
CA GLY A 90 1.64 26.75 -11.40
C GLY A 90 3.14 27.04 -11.45
N ARG A 91 3.76 27.08 -12.64
CA ARG A 91 5.18 27.43 -12.80
C ARG A 91 5.45 28.92 -12.53
N ARG A 92 4.45 29.78 -12.73
CA ARG A 92 4.53 31.22 -12.50
C ARG A 92 4.01 31.64 -11.12
N ASN A 93 3.43 30.71 -10.37
CA ASN A 93 2.91 30.94 -9.02
C ASN A 93 3.96 30.67 -7.91
N VAL A 94 5.19 30.34 -8.30
CA VAL A 94 6.27 30.07 -7.33
C VAL A 94 6.88 31.40 -6.91
N ASP A 95 6.59 31.81 -5.67
CA ASP A 95 7.25 32.94 -5.04
C ASP A 95 8.71 32.62 -4.72
N ALA A 96 9.55 33.66 -4.67
CA ALA A 96 10.90 33.51 -4.16
C ALA A 96 10.88 33.03 -2.70
N PRO A 97 11.91 32.27 -2.25
CA PRO A 97 12.01 31.83 -0.86
C PRO A 97 11.94 33.01 0.11
N LYS A 98 11.12 32.88 1.16
CA LYS A 98 11.01 33.91 2.20
C LYS A 98 12.29 33.91 3.05
N VAL A 99 12.97 35.05 3.10
CA VAL A 99 14.17 35.23 3.93
C VAL A 99 13.73 35.60 5.35
N LEU A 100 14.00 34.73 6.31
CA LEU A 100 13.64 34.96 7.72
C LEU A 100 14.78 35.64 8.51
N TYR A 101 16.03 35.43 8.09
CA TYR A 101 17.21 35.96 8.75
C TYR A 101 18.23 36.40 7.69
N SER A 102 18.70 37.64 7.78
CA SER A 102 19.72 38.19 6.89
C SER A 102 20.57 39.21 7.65
N SER A 103 21.88 39.23 7.36
CA SER A 103 22.82 40.25 7.89
C SER A 103 22.85 40.38 9.42
N GLY A 104 22.58 39.30 10.15
CA GLY A 104 22.56 39.32 11.61
C GLY A 104 21.20 39.65 12.24
N GLU A 105 20.22 40.05 11.43
CA GLU A 105 18.90 40.49 11.89
C GLU A 105 17.79 39.56 11.40
N PHE A 106 16.80 39.36 12.26
CA PHE A 106 15.56 38.66 11.89
C PHE A 106 14.66 39.62 11.12
N VAL A 107 14.44 39.34 9.83
CA VAL A 107 13.67 40.19 8.90
C VAL A 107 12.23 39.67 8.73
N GLY A 108 11.87 38.58 9.39
CA GLY A 108 10.49 38.10 9.44
C GLY A 108 9.59 39.13 10.13
N GLY A 109 8.62 39.70 9.40
CA GLY A 109 7.67 40.70 9.91
C GLY A 109 6.95 40.25 11.19
N GLU A 110 6.45 41.25 11.95
CA GLU A 110 5.80 41.17 13.28
C GLU A 110 5.68 39.77 13.84
N LYS A 111 6.53 39.45 14.84
CA LYS A 111 6.46 38.30 15.76
C LYS A 111 5.23 37.45 15.46
N ALA A 112 5.30 36.60 14.44
CA ALA A 112 4.28 35.59 14.25
C ALA A 112 4.32 34.86 15.59
N GLN A 113 3.28 35.05 16.42
CA GLN A 113 3.17 34.35 17.69
C GLN A 113 3.54 32.91 17.35
N PRO A 114 4.47 32.28 18.09
CA PRO A 114 4.82 30.90 17.82
C PRO A 114 3.51 30.13 17.97
N ALA A 115 2.82 29.94 16.86
CA ALA A 115 1.75 28.99 16.78
C ALA A 115 2.52 27.70 16.93
N GLN A 116 2.60 27.21 18.16
CA GLN A 116 3.09 25.89 18.50
C GLN A 116 2.09 24.92 17.85
N VAL A 117 2.12 24.79 16.53
CA VAL A 117 1.24 23.89 15.80
C VAL A 117 1.81 22.48 15.79
N ASN A 118 3.06 22.30 16.23
CA ASN A 118 3.80 21.06 15.99
C ASN A 118 4.36 20.49 17.29
N GLN A 119 3.54 19.71 18.00
CA GLN A 119 4.01 18.76 19.00
C GLN A 119 3.89 17.36 18.41
N GLY A 120 5.03 16.68 18.19
CA GLY A 120 5.06 15.24 17.94
C GLY A 120 4.53 14.46 19.15
N VAL A 121 4.09 13.22 18.90
CA VAL A 121 2.93 12.55 19.55
C VAL A 121 2.80 12.58 21.08
N ALA A 122 3.86 12.87 21.83
CA ALA A 122 3.83 12.94 23.28
C ALA A 122 4.18 14.31 23.89
N THR A 123 4.31 15.40 23.09
CA THR A 123 4.43 16.86 23.43
C THR A 123 5.56 17.66 22.76
N ASN A 124 6.24 17.16 21.70
CA ASN A 124 7.46 17.76 21.06
C ASN A 124 8.80 17.17 21.56
N PHE A 125 8.86 15.84 21.76
CA PHE A 125 10.06 15.12 22.21
C PHE A 125 10.68 15.64 23.53
N GLY A 126 9.91 16.39 24.34
CA GLY A 126 10.40 17.05 25.55
C GLY A 126 11.21 18.33 25.31
N LEU A 127 11.21 18.86 24.08
CA LEU A 127 11.92 20.08 23.71
C LEU A 127 10.99 21.30 23.74
N THR A 128 11.46 22.39 24.33
CA THR A 128 10.76 23.69 24.33
C THR A 128 10.86 24.42 22.99
N ALA A 129 11.88 24.10 22.19
CA ALA A 129 12.09 24.65 20.86
C ALA A 129 11.14 24.04 19.83
N PRO A 130 10.73 24.79 18.78
CA PRO A 130 9.92 24.23 17.70
C PRO A 130 10.71 23.16 16.93
N THR A 131 10.11 21.99 16.72
CA THR A 131 10.69 20.91 15.90
C THR A 131 10.07 20.93 14.50
N PRO A 132 10.86 20.75 13.41
CA PRO A 132 10.30 20.64 12.08
C PRO A 132 9.48 19.35 11.92
N GLY A 133 8.26 19.48 11.41
CA GLY A 133 7.34 18.36 11.13
C GLY A 133 6.55 17.85 12.34
N PHE A 134 5.78 16.79 12.10
CA PHE A 134 5.04 16.07 13.14
C PHE A 134 5.74 14.75 13.40
N GLY A 135 6.10 14.47 14.65
CA GLY A 135 6.63 13.15 15.00
C GLY A 135 5.61 12.07 14.61
N ALA A 136 6.05 11.02 13.92
CA ALA A 136 5.21 9.90 13.55
C ALA A 136 5.53 8.70 14.43
N GLU A 137 4.51 8.07 15.00
CA GLU A 137 4.63 6.79 15.69
C GLU A 137 4.04 5.65 14.84
N TRP A 138 4.76 4.53 14.79
CA TRP A 138 4.24 3.32 14.19
C TRP A 138 3.29 2.67 15.20
N SER A 139 2.11 2.28 14.73
CA SER A 139 1.16 1.51 15.54
C SER A 139 1.15 0.06 15.09
N ARG A 140 1.11 -0.85 16.06
CA ARG A 140 0.94 -2.28 15.84
C ARG A 140 -0.54 -2.63 15.92
N SER A 141 -1.00 -3.52 15.05
CA SER A 141 -2.36 -4.06 15.04
C SER A 141 -2.28 -5.58 14.95
N LYS A 142 -2.94 -6.27 15.90
CA LYS A 142 -2.95 -7.74 15.98
C LYS A 142 -3.44 -8.38 14.68
N GLN A 143 -4.38 -7.73 13.99
CA GLN A 143 -4.97 -8.22 12.74
C GLN A 143 -3.95 -8.37 11.60
N ASN A 144 -2.89 -7.58 11.61
CA ASN A 144 -1.85 -7.61 10.58
C ASN A 144 -0.70 -8.57 10.89
N GLU A 145 -0.72 -9.21 12.07
CA GLU A 145 0.28 -10.19 12.47
C GLU A 145 0.05 -11.57 11.84
N LEU A 146 1.08 -12.42 11.84
CA LEU A 146 0.95 -13.80 11.40
C LEU A 146 -0.02 -14.57 12.32
N ALA A 147 -0.75 -15.55 11.77
CA ALA A 147 -1.70 -16.36 12.55
C ALA A 147 -1.06 -17.07 13.76
N SER A 148 0.23 -17.40 13.69
CA SER A 148 0.99 -17.96 14.83
C SER A 148 1.21 -16.94 15.94
N GLN A 149 1.46 -15.68 15.60
CA GLN A 149 1.65 -14.59 16.56
C GLN A 149 0.31 -14.19 17.20
N GLN A 150 -0.76 -14.13 16.40
CA GLN A 150 -2.11 -13.83 16.88
C GLN A 150 -2.62 -14.80 17.95
N LYS A 151 -2.20 -16.08 17.86
CA LYS A 151 -2.62 -17.18 18.74
C LYS A 151 -1.65 -17.48 19.88
N ASN A 152 -0.50 -16.82 19.94
CA ASN A 152 0.49 -17.08 21.00
C ASN A 152 0.11 -16.34 22.29
N THR A 153 -0.11 -17.10 23.37
CA THR A 153 -0.47 -16.58 24.70
C THR A 153 0.63 -15.70 25.30
N GLU A 154 1.89 -15.96 24.98
CA GLU A 154 3.03 -15.13 25.45
C GLU A 154 2.98 -13.74 24.82
N PHE A 155 2.63 -13.63 23.54
CA PHE A 155 2.47 -12.34 22.88
C PHE A 155 1.28 -11.57 23.45
N GLU A 156 0.18 -12.24 23.77
CA GLU A 156 -0.96 -11.62 24.43
C GLU A 156 -0.59 -11.05 25.81
N TYR A 157 0.26 -11.75 26.56
CA TYR A 157 0.81 -11.21 27.82
C TYR A 157 1.69 -9.96 27.58
N LEU A 158 2.58 -10.02 26.59
CA LEU A 158 3.47 -8.90 26.25
C LEU A 158 2.73 -7.67 25.70
N GLN A 159 1.58 -7.85 25.05
CA GLN A 159 0.76 -6.75 24.52
C GLN A 159 0.36 -5.75 25.60
N ARG A 160 0.19 -6.18 26.85
CA ARG A 160 -0.12 -5.28 27.97
C ARG A 160 0.96 -4.23 28.23
N PHE A 161 2.19 -4.49 27.80
CA PHE A 161 3.34 -3.57 27.94
C PHE A 161 3.64 -2.81 26.65
N ASP A 162 2.94 -3.11 25.55
CA ASP A 162 3.20 -2.50 24.25
C ASP A 162 2.40 -1.21 24.10
N LYS A 163 3.03 -0.07 24.42
CA LYS A 163 2.41 1.26 24.26
C LYS A 163 1.98 1.57 22.82
N PHE A 164 2.51 0.86 21.82
CA PHE A 164 2.23 1.08 20.41
C PHE A 164 1.13 0.15 19.88
N THR A 165 0.60 -0.76 20.70
CA THR A 165 -0.59 -1.51 20.33
C THR A 165 -1.78 -0.57 20.29
N LYS A 166 -2.41 -0.47 19.12
CA LYS A 166 -3.76 0.09 19.06
C LYS A 166 -4.67 -0.84 19.85
N SER A 167 -5.31 -0.32 20.88
CA SER A 167 -6.43 -1.01 21.53
C SER A 167 -7.40 -1.43 20.44
N ALA A 168 -7.60 -2.74 20.29
CA ALA A 168 -8.60 -3.28 19.39
C ALA A 168 -10.00 -2.81 19.80
#